data_AF-A0A178WKK7-F1
#
_entry.id   AF-A0A178WKK7-F1
#
_cell.length_a   1.000
_cell.length_b   1.000
_cell.length_c   1.000
_cell.angle_alpha   90.00
_cell.angle_beta   90.00
_cell.angle_gamma   90.00
#
_symmetry.space_group_name_H-M   'P 1'
#
loop_
_entity.id
_entity.type
_entity.pdbx_description
1 polymer ?
#
loop_
_entity_poly.entity_id
_entity_poly.type
_entity_poly.pdbx_seq_one_letter_code
_entity_poly.pdbx_strand_id
1 'polypeptide(L)'
;MSDNLKHPLDSTASEESLERLSKVARIEGFSDEESEEQQGLADLESMNPVNPRVQRYLVAIEYIGTRFSGSQQQAKDRTVVGVLQEAFHKFIGQPVKIFCSSRTDAGVHALSNVCHVDVERISKRKPGEVLPPHEPGVVQRAVNHFLQRKDGDVMVIDVRCVPSNYHARYKAQERTYFYRLLSGSDPLSILEKDRCWHVPEELNLRFMQEACRVLVGSHDFSSFRAAGCQAKSPMRSLDELNITEVPSTPYFPSITERTLSNLNNGDPLACSNQPKSETAGVTTNVGEVEGSTEGDSFGRRRRHRCYVVTARSRGFLYHQVRLIVGALKCVGTGELTVSDVERILEAKTVSAAKPMAPASGLYLARVRYEFP
;
A
#
# COMPACT_ATOMS: atom_id res chain seq x y z
N MET A 1 -59.85 40.71 15.42
CA MET A 1 -59.57 39.95 14.18
C MET A 1 -58.16 40.33 13.75
N SER A 2 -57.19 39.64 14.34
CA SER A 2 -55.79 39.97 14.23
C SER A 2 -55.05 38.80 14.87
N ASP A 3 -54.47 37.93 14.05
CA ASP A 3 -53.52 36.92 14.51
C ASP A 3 -52.38 36.80 13.50
N ASN A 4 -51.24 37.34 13.93
CA ASN A 4 -49.90 37.06 13.41
C ASN A 4 -49.39 35.79 14.10
N LEU A 5 -49.06 34.76 13.34
CA LEU A 5 -48.32 33.58 13.80
C LEU A 5 -47.06 33.47 12.91
N LYS A 6 -45.90 33.93 13.38
CA LYS A 6 -44.87 33.18 14.13
C LYS A 6 -44.38 31.92 13.39
N HIS A 7 -43.17 32.04 12.84
CA HIS A 7 -42.30 30.94 12.44
C HIS A 7 -42.07 29.94 13.60
N PRO A 8 -42.10 28.63 13.31
CA PRO A 8 -41.35 27.65 14.07
C PRO A 8 -40.12 27.19 13.29
N LEU A 9 -38.97 27.27 13.96
CA LEU A 9 -37.80 26.43 13.72
C LEU A 9 -38.23 24.98 13.98
N ASP A 10 -38.00 24.08 13.02
CA ASP A 10 -38.14 22.65 13.26
C ASP A 10 -36.80 21.93 13.09
N SER A 11 -36.53 21.13 14.10
CA SER A 11 -35.32 20.39 14.40
C SER A 11 -35.43 19.00 13.77
N THR A 12 -34.81 18.77 12.63
CA THR A 12 -34.63 17.42 12.08
C THR A 12 -33.35 17.35 11.24
N ALA A 13 -32.20 17.25 11.90
CA ALA A 13 -30.93 16.94 11.26
C ALA A 13 -30.20 15.88 12.09
N SER A 14 -30.82 14.70 12.26
CA SER A 14 -30.18 13.61 13.00
C SER A 14 -30.64 12.19 12.64
N GLU A 15 -31.25 11.96 11.47
CA GLU A 15 -31.59 10.58 11.04
C GLU A 15 -31.20 10.26 9.57
N GLU A 16 -31.00 11.25 8.70
CA GLU A 16 -30.63 11.00 7.28
C GLU A 16 -29.14 10.65 7.04
N SER A 17 -28.28 10.79 8.06
CA SER A 17 -26.84 10.49 7.96
C SER A 17 -26.47 9.04 8.32
N LEU A 18 -27.40 8.27 8.89
CA LEU A 18 -27.16 6.89 9.36
C LEU A 18 -27.65 5.80 8.38
N GLU A 19 -28.50 6.11 7.41
CA GLU A 19 -28.97 5.14 6.41
C GLU A 19 -28.05 4.94 5.19
N ARG A 20 -26.96 5.73 5.06
CA ARG A 20 -25.97 5.53 3.98
C ARG A 20 -24.89 4.47 4.28
N LEU A 21 -24.94 3.81 5.43
CA LEU A 21 -23.92 2.83 5.86
C LEU A 21 -24.40 1.36 5.97
N SER A 22 -25.60 1.02 5.50
CA SER A 22 -26.18 -0.33 5.71
C SER A 22 -26.68 -1.04 4.45
N LYS A 23 -26.09 -0.79 3.27
CA LYS A 23 -26.25 -1.68 2.11
C LYS A 23 -24.97 -2.45 1.83
N VAL A 24 -24.83 -3.56 2.55
CA VAL A 24 -23.97 -4.68 2.14
C VAL A 24 -24.51 -5.17 0.79
N ALA A 25 -23.91 -4.69 -0.30
CA ALA A 25 -24.08 -5.32 -1.60
C ALA A 25 -23.52 -6.73 -1.49
N ARG A 26 -24.38 -7.75 -1.67
CA ARG A 26 -23.92 -9.09 -2.02
C ARG A 26 -23.13 -8.96 -3.33
N ILE A 27 -21.81 -9.08 -3.23
CA ILE A 27 -20.89 -9.05 -4.37
C ILE A 27 -21.01 -10.40 -5.08
N GLU A 28 -21.81 -10.45 -6.14
CA GLU A 28 -21.70 -11.49 -7.17
C GLU A 28 -20.47 -11.19 -8.02
N GLY A 29 -19.31 -11.73 -7.62
CA GLY A 29 -18.05 -11.57 -8.36
C GLY A 29 -16.91 -12.50 -7.89
N PHE A 30 -17.20 -13.46 -7.02
CA PHE A 30 -16.19 -14.31 -6.38
C PHE A 30 -15.95 -15.66 -7.07
N SER A 31 -16.31 -15.83 -8.35
CA SER A 31 -15.99 -17.09 -9.09
C SER A 31 -14.55 -17.16 -9.61
N ASP A 32 -13.77 -16.08 -9.51
CA ASP A 32 -12.54 -15.91 -10.29
C ASP A 32 -11.25 -16.46 -9.63
N GLU A 33 -11.28 -16.97 -8.39
CA GLU A 33 -10.12 -17.68 -7.83
C GLU A 33 -10.03 -19.13 -8.25
N GLU A 34 -11.14 -19.87 -8.33
CA GLU A 34 -11.11 -21.23 -8.86
C GLU A 34 -10.74 -21.20 -10.34
N SER A 35 -11.28 -20.26 -11.11
CA SER A 35 -10.95 -20.14 -12.52
C SER A 35 -9.50 -19.69 -12.76
N GLU A 36 -8.90 -18.82 -11.95
CA GLU A 36 -7.46 -18.46 -12.07
C GLU A 36 -6.49 -19.46 -11.41
N GLU A 37 -6.89 -20.19 -10.35
CA GLU A 37 -6.12 -21.32 -9.84
C GLU A 37 -6.12 -22.45 -10.87
N GLN A 38 -7.27 -22.79 -11.44
CA GLN A 38 -7.41 -23.81 -12.49
C GLN A 38 -6.75 -23.36 -13.80
N GLN A 39 -6.89 -22.10 -14.20
CA GLN A 39 -6.21 -21.55 -15.39
C GLN A 39 -4.70 -21.43 -15.16
N GLY A 40 -4.24 -20.97 -13.99
CA GLY A 40 -2.82 -20.83 -13.69
C GLY A 40 -2.10 -22.18 -13.53
N LEU A 41 -2.78 -23.19 -12.98
CA LEU A 41 -2.30 -24.57 -12.93
C LEU A 41 -2.36 -25.22 -14.33
N ALA A 42 -3.42 -24.97 -15.11
CA ALA A 42 -3.53 -25.40 -16.50
C ALA A 42 -2.55 -24.67 -17.45
N ASP A 43 -2.12 -23.44 -17.15
CA ASP A 43 -1.08 -22.70 -17.90
C ASP A 43 0.33 -23.18 -17.49
N LEU A 44 0.49 -23.76 -16.29
CA LEU A 44 1.70 -24.47 -15.85
C LEU A 44 1.77 -25.89 -16.44
N GLU A 45 0.62 -26.57 -16.57
CA GLU A 45 0.49 -27.95 -17.07
C GLU A 45 0.32 -28.03 -18.61
N SER A 46 -0.25 -27.00 -19.25
CA SER A 46 -0.26 -26.91 -20.71
C SER A 46 1.11 -26.44 -21.19
N MET A 47 1.92 -27.43 -21.53
CA MET A 47 3.10 -27.31 -22.37
C MET A 47 2.67 -26.81 -23.76
N ASN A 48 2.21 -25.56 -23.86
CA ASN A 48 2.11 -24.90 -25.15
C ASN A 48 3.54 -24.79 -25.70
N PRO A 49 3.80 -25.25 -26.94
CA PRO A 49 5.11 -25.08 -27.53
C PRO A 49 5.47 -23.59 -27.47
N VAL A 50 6.68 -23.29 -27.00
CA VAL A 50 7.22 -21.92 -26.93
C VAL A 50 6.92 -21.26 -28.27
N ASN A 51 5.94 -20.36 -28.33
CA ASN A 51 5.70 -19.59 -29.53
C ASN A 51 6.82 -18.55 -29.57
N PRO A 52 7.83 -18.69 -30.44
CA PRO A 52 9.01 -17.83 -30.42
C PRO A 52 8.69 -16.36 -30.77
N ARG A 53 7.42 -16.07 -31.08
CA ARG A 53 6.87 -14.77 -31.46
C ARG A 53 6.35 -13.97 -30.26
N VAL A 54 6.11 -14.60 -29.12
CA VAL A 54 5.55 -13.97 -27.91
C VAL A 54 6.64 -13.78 -26.86
N GLN A 55 6.79 -12.56 -26.37
CA GLN A 55 7.66 -12.26 -25.23
C GLN A 55 6.82 -12.01 -23.98
N ARG A 56 7.12 -12.74 -22.90
CA ARG A 56 6.59 -12.45 -21.58
C ARG A 56 7.42 -11.36 -20.89
N TYR A 57 6.76 -10.34 -20.40
CA TYR A 57 7.38 -9.30 -19.57
C TYR A 57 6.88 -9.42 -18.14
N LEU A 58 7.78 -9.32 -17.18
CA LEU A 58 7.44 -8.87 -15.84
C LEU A 58 7.42 -7.35 -15.82
N VAL A 59 6.42 -6.80 -15.15
CA VAL A 59 6.17 -5.36 -15.05
C VAL A 59 5.94 -5.04 -13.59
N ALA A 60 6.86 -4.31 -12.95
CA ALA A 60 6.66 -3.77 -11.62
C ALA A 60 5.91 -2.44 -11.72
N ILE A 61 4.89 -2.28 -10.88
CA ILE A 61 4.01 -1.11 -10.86
C ILE A 61 3.86 -0.57 -9.44
N GLU A 62 3.73 0.75 -9.35
CA GLU A 62 3.27 1.46 -8.15
C GLU A 62 1.93 2.12 -8.42
N TYR A 63 1.10 2.30 -7.39
CA TYR A 63 -0.20 2.95 -7.54
C TYR A 63 -0.81 3.49 -6.24
N ILE A 64 -1.63 4.53 -6.42
CA ILE A 64 -2.49 5.10 -5.38
C ILE A 64 -3.80 4.33 -5.33
N GLY A 65 -3.92 3.40 -4.36
CA GLY A 65 -5.04 2.47 -4.25
C GLY A 65 -6.42 3.10 -4.09
N THR A 66 -6.51 4.27 -3.46
CA THR A 66 -7.79 4.99 -3.25
C THR A 66 -8.45 5.51 -4.53
N ARG A 67 -7.77 5.35 -5.67
CA ARG A 67 -8.27 5.71 -7.00
C ARG A 67 -8.84 4.52 -7.77
N PHE A 68 -8.89 3.34 -7.15
CA PHE A 68 -9.27 2.07 -7.76
C PHE A 68 -10.17 1.23 -6.85
N SER A 69 -11.07 0.47 -7.47
CA SER A 69 -11.90 -0.56 -6.81
C SER A 69 -11.13 -1.87 -6.59
N GLY A 70 -9.83 -1.77 -6.38
CA GLY A 70 -8.90 -2.89 -6.22
C GLY A 70 -8.01 -3.11 -7.45
N SER A 71 -7.07 -4.06 -7.33
CA SER A 71 -6.13 -4.33 -8.41
C SER A 71 -6.74 -5.17 -9.53
N GLN A 72 -7.53 -6.20 -9.17
CA GLN A 72 -8.09 -7.19 -10.09
C GLN A 72 -9.12 -6.54 -11.02
N GLN A 73 -9.14 -6.95 -12.29
CA GLN A 73 -10.12 -6.46 -13.26
C GLN A 73 -11.56 -6.79 -12.84
N GLN A 74 -12.46 -5.83 -13.02
CA GLN A 74 -13.90 -5.96 -12.79
C GLN A 74 -14.63 -5.33 -13.98
N ALA A 75 -15.85 -5.78 -14.27
CA ALA A 75 -16.55 -5.39 -15.50
C ALA A 75 -16.97 -3.91 -15.56
N LYS A 76 -17.28 -3.30 -14.40
CA LYS A 76 -17.88 -1.96 -14.31
C LYS A 76 -17.00 -0.93 -13.60
N ASP A 77 -15.95 -1.38 -12.92
CA ASP A 77 -15.18 -0.57 -12.01
C ASP A 77 -13.77 -0.27 -12.52
N ARG A 78 -13.25 0.90 -12.15
CA ARG A 78 -11.87 1.29 -12.45
C ARG A 78 -10.92 0.50 -11.55
N THR A 79 -10.07 -0.30 -12.18
CA THR A 79 -9.13 -1.22 -11.49
C THR A 79 -7.73 -1.04 -12.05
N VAL A 80 -6.72 -1.42 -11.26
CA VAL A 80 -5.32 -1.27 -11.68
C VAL A 80 -5.03 -2.10 -12.94
N VAL A 81 -5.44 -3.37 -12.95
CA VAL A 81 -5.29 -4.26 -14.12
C VAL A 81 -6.04 -3.73 -15.33
N GLY A 82 -7.28 -3.23 -15.14
CA GLY A 82 -8.06 -2.66 -16.24
C GLY A 82 -7.35 -1.50 -16.93
N VAL A 83 -6.85 -0.53 -16.17
CA VAL A 83 -6.12 0.63 -16.71
C VAL A 83 -4.79 0.21 -17.34
N LEU A 84 -4.09 -0.75 -16.74
CA LEU A 84 -2.83 -1.26 -17.29
C LEU A 84 -3.05 -1.98 -18.62
N GLN A 85 -4.10 -2.81 -18.74
CA GLN A 85 -4.48 -3.45 -20.00
C GLN A 85 -4.87 -2.42 -21.07
N GLU A 86 -5.59 -1.35 -20.71
CA GLU A 86 -5.90 -0.26 -21.64
C GLU A 86 -4.62 0.43 -22.16
N ALA A 87 -3.64 0.66 -21.29
CA ALA A 87 -2.35 1.26 -21.66
C ALA A 87 -1.55 0.35 -22.61
N PHE A 88 -1.46 -0.95 -22.30
CA PHE A 88 -0.83 -1.93 -23.20
C PHE A 88 -1.58 -2.05 -24.53
N HIS A 89 -2.91 -2.04 -24.52
CA HIS A 89 -3.71 -2.08 -25.74
C HIS A 89 -3.40 -0.89 -26.66
N LYS A 90 -3.30 0.33 -26.12
CA LYS A 90 -2.94 1.52 -26.91
C LYS A 90 -1.51 1.46 -27.45
N PHE A 91 -0.58 0.90 -26.68
CA PHE A 91 0.80 0.75 -27.09
C PHE A 91 0.95 -0.30 -28.20
N ILE A 92 0.48 -1.53 -27.96
CA ILE A 92 0.67 -2.69 -28.85
C ILE A 92 -0.32 -2.68 -30.01
N GLY A 93 -1.54 -2.17 -29.80
CA GLY A 93 -2.63 -2.14 -30.78
C GLY A 93 -3.58 -3.34 -30.72
N GLN A 94 -3.41 -4.24 -29.74
CA GLN A 94 -4.24 -5.43 -29.54
C GLN A 94 -4.47 -5.67 -28.05
N PRO A 95 -5.58 -6.31 -27.64
CA PRO A 95 -5.83 -6.60 -26.23
C PRO A 95 -4.77 -7.54 -25.66
N VAL A 96 -4.44 -7.35 -24.38
CA VAL A 96 -3.53 -8.22 -23.63
C VAL A 96 -4.20 -8.68 -22.35
N LYS A 97 -3.75 -9.83 -21.82
CA LYS A 97 -4.13 -10.30 -20.49
C LYS A 97 -2.99 -10.04 -19.52
N ILE A 98 -3.32 -9.55 -18.33
CA ILE A 98 -2.34 -9.22 -17.29
C ILE A 98 -2.67 -9.97 -16.01
N PHE A 99 -1.64 -10.55 -15.39
CA PHE A 99 -1.79 -11.29 -14.13
C PHE A 99 -0.90 -10.69 -13.05
N CYS A 100 -1.50 -10.28 -11.93
CA CYS A 100 -0.79 -9.75 -10.78
C CYS A 100 -0.16 -10.84 -9.91
N SER A 101 0.93 -10.48 -9.25
CA SER A 101 1.59 -11.29 -8.22
C SER A 101 0.81 -11.32 -6.91
N SER A 102 0.11 -10.22 -6.62
CA SER A 102 -0.71 -10.05 -5.43
C SER A 102 -1.95 -9.23 -5.78
N ARG A 103 -3.11 -9.68 -5.32
CA ARG A 103 -4.34 -8.89 -5.38
C ARG A 103 -4.34 -7.89 -4.22
N THR A 104 -4.82 -6.68 -4.47
CA THR A 104 -5.02 -5.67 -3.42
C THR A 104 -6.47 -5.19 -3.45
N ASP A 105 -7.07 -5.04 -2.27
CA ASP A 105 -8.44 -4.56 -2.12
C ASP A 105 -8.58 -3.11 -2.60
N ALA A 106 -9.83 -2.66 -2.77
CA ALA A 106 -10.13 -1.25 -2.99
C ALA A 106 -9.50 -0.38 -1.90
N GLY A 107 -8.81 0.68 -2.31
CA GLY A 107 -8.12 1.60 -1.40
C GLY A 107 -6.71 1.20 -0.97
N VAL A 108 -6.27 -0.05 -1.20
CA VAL A 108 -4.91 -0.49 -0.82
C VAL A 108 -3.89 -0.03 -1.85
N HIS A 109 -2.81 0.61 -1.39
CA HIS A 109 -1.74 1.13 -2.24
C HIS A 109 -0.71 0.05 -2.60
N ALA A 110 0.13 0.32 -3.60
CA ALA A 110 1.34 -0.45 -3.82
C ALA A 110 2.52 0.46 -4.12
N LEU A 111 3.64 0.22 -3.43
CA LEU A 111 4.96 0.75 -3.80
C LEU A 111 5.61 -0.14 -4.86
N SER A 112 5.31 -1.44 -4.85
CA SER A 112 5.75 -2.37 -5.88
C SER A 112 4.85 -3.61 -5.89
N ASN A 113 3.83 -3.60 -6.76
CA ASN A 113 3.18 -4.82 -7.20
C ASN A 113 3.82 -5.28 -8.51
N VAL A 114 3.87 -6.58 -8.75
CA VAL A 114 4.46 -7.12 -9.98
C VAL A 114 3.39 -7.84 -10.77
N CYS A 115 3.36 -7.61 -12.07
CA CYS A 115 2.48 -8.28 -13.02
C CYS A 115 3.32 -9.02 -14.07
N HIS A 116 2.71 -9.98 -14.76
CA HIS A 116 3.24 -10.43 -16.05
C HIS A 116 2.23 -10.25 -17.17
N VAL A 117 2.76 -10.07 -18.38
CA VAL A 117 1.99 -9.85 -19.61
C VAL A 117 2.74 -10.49 -20.78
N ASP A 118 1.99 -11.14 -21.67
CA ASP A 118 2.49 -11.70 -22.91
C ASP A 118 2.22 -10.74 -24.06
N VAL A 119 3.26 -10.44 -24.84
CA VAL A 119 3.17 -9.48 -25.95
C VAL A 119 3.78 -10.10 -27.20
N GLU A 120 2.96 -10.15 -28.25
CA GLU A 120 3.39 -10.41 -29.63
C GLU A 120 3.46 -9.08 -30.37
N ARG A 121 4.62 -8.76 -30.96
CA ARG A 121 4.80 -7.49 -31.66
C ARG A 121 4.45 -7.66 -33.13
N ILE A 122 3.29 -7.20 -33.54
CA ILE A 122 2.84 -7.28 -34.93
C ILE A 122 3.15 -5.98 -35.69
N SER A 123 3.67 -6.11 -36.91
CA SER A 123 3.94 -5.00 -37.80
C SER A 123 2.66 -4.30 -38.24
N LYS A 124 2.52 -3.00 -37.94
CA LYS A 124 1.40 -2.18 -38.43
C LYS A 124 1.46 -1.92 -39.94
N ARG A 125 2.65 -2.03 -40.55
CA ARG A 125 2.87 -1.77 -41.99
C ARG A 125 2.65 -3.02 -42.84
N LYS A 126 2.89 -4.20 -42.27
CA LYS A 126 2.74 -5.50 -42.93
C LYS A 126 1.95 -6.44 -42.01
N PRO A 127 0.60 -6.47 -42.11
CA PRO A 127 -0.22 -7.34 -41.27
C PRO A 127 0.23 -8.81 -41.37
N GLY A 128 0.38 -9.48 -40.23
CA GLY A 128 0.87 -10.87 -40.14
C GLY A 128 2.40 -11.02 -39.97
N GLU A 129 3.19 -9.96 -40.16
CA GLU A 129 4.62 -9.97 -39.84
C GLU A 129 4.82 -9.76 -38.33
N VAL A 130 5.47 -10.72 -37.67
CA VAL A 130 5.92 -10.57 -36.29
C VAL A 130 7.31 -9.98 -36.26
N LEU A 131 7.47 -8.93 -35.47
CA LEU A 131 8.71 -8.20 -35.25
C LEU A 131 9.42 -8.69 -33.98
N PRO A 132 10.73 -8.44 -33.85
CA PRO A 132 11.46 -8.72 -32.61
C PRO A 132 10.80 -8.05 -31.39
N PRO A 133 10.85 -8.70 -30.21
CA PRO A 133 10.33 -8.14 -28.97
C PRO A 133 10.79 -6.70 -28.71
N HIS A 134 9.98 -5.96 -27.95
CA HIS A 134 10.37 -4.63 -27.50
C HIS A 134 11.43 -4.74 -26.40
N GLU A 135 12.45 -3.88 -26.46
CA GLU A 135 13.34 -3.71 -25.31
C GLU A 135 12.55 -3.29 -24.07
N PRO A 136 12.87 -3.82 -22.86
CA PRO A 136 12.11 -3.52 -21.64
C PRO A 136 11.93 -2.02 -21.37
N GLY A 137 12.96 -1.21 -21.59
CA GLY A 137 12.89 0.24 -21.43
C GLY A 137 11.92 0.93 -22.41
N VAL A 138 11.70 0.34 -23.60
CA VAL A 138 10.69 0.84 -24.55
C VAL A 138 9.29 0.54 -24.03
N VAL A 139 9.06 -0.68 -23.53
CA VAL A 139 7.77 -1.07 -22.92
C VAL A 139 7.45 -0.14 -21.76
N GLN A 140 8.40 0.07 -20.85
CA GLN A 140 8.21 0.97 -19.69
C GLN A 140 7.79 2.38 -20.12
N ARG A 141 8.57 3.02 -21.00
CA ARG A 141 8.29 4.40 -21.46
C ARG A 141 6.95 4.50 -22.18
N ALA A 142 6.67 3.55 -23.07
CA ALA A 142 5.45 3.59 -23.88
C ALA A 142 4.19 3.36 -23.04
N VAL A 143 4.21 2.42 -22.10
CA VAL A 143 3.08 2.16 -21.20
C VAL A 143 2.88 3.36 -20.26
N ASN A 144 3.96 3.89 -19.66
CA ASN A 144 3.86 5.09 -18.81
C ASN A 144 3.31 6.31 -19.52
N HIS A 145 3.68 6.53 -20.79
CA HIS A 145 3.10 7.59 -21.60
C HIS A 145 1.56 7.53 -21.67
N PHE A 146 0.98 6.33 -21.72
CA PHE A 146 -0.49 6.17 -21.70
C PHE A 146 -1.09 6.23 -20.29
N LEU A 147 -0.39 5.74 -19.27
CA LEU A 147 -0.85 5.80 -17.87
C LEU A 147 -0.87 7.23 -17.32
N GLN A 148 0.16 8.02 -17.64
CA GLN A 148 0.36 9.36 -17.10
C GLN A 148 -0.44 10.45 -17.82
N ARG A 149 -0.95 10.17 -19.03
CA ARG A 149 -1.72 11.15 -19.82
C ARG A 149 -3.08 11.52 -19.25
N LYS A 150 -3.69 10.65 -18.45
CA LYS A 150 -4.98 10.91 -17.79
C LYS A 150 -4.77 11.38 -16.36
N ASP A 151 -4.53 10.43 -15.46
CA ASP A 151 -4.63 10.68 -14.02
C ASP A 151 -3.28 10.54 -13.29
N GLY A 152 -2.36 9.71 -13.82
CA GLY A 152 -1.06 9.47 -13.18
C GLY A 152 -1.14 8.66 -11.88
N ASP A 153 -2.23 7.92 -11.65
CA ASP A 153 -2.46 7.15 -10.42
C ASP A 153 -1.72 5.80 -10.35
N VAL A 154 -1.15 5.34 -11.48
CA VAL A 154 -0.38 4.08 -11.64
C VAL A 154 0.83 4.37 -12.52
N MET A 155 1.98 3.77 -12.18
CA MET A 155 3.21 3.88 -12.98
C MET A 155 3.94 2.54 -13.04
N VAL A 156 4.51 2.24 -14.21
CA VAL A 156 5.48 1.15 -14.41
C VAL A 156 6.87 1.61 -13.98
N ILE A 157 7.45 0.94 -12.99
CA ILE A 157 8.73 1.30 -12.37
C ILE A 157 9.89 0.40 -12.81
N ASP A 158 9.63 -0.85 -13.21
CA ASP A 158 10.63 -1.77 -13.78
C ASP A 158 9.97 -2.72 -14.79
N VAL A 159 10.72 -3.13 -15.82
CA VAL A 159 10.27 -4.12 -16.80
C VAL A 159 11.42 -5.08 -17.10
N ARG A 160 11.11 -6.38 -17.16
CA ARG A 160 12.08 -7.43 -17.50
C ARG A 160 11.49 -8.45 -18.45
N CYS A 161 12.29 -8.90 -19.43
CA CYS A 161 11.96 -10.10 -20.18
C CYS A 161 12.14 -11.33 -19.28
N VAL A 162 11.18 -12.24 -19.31
CA VAL A 162 11.24 -13.51 -18.57
C VAL A 162 10.83 -14.67 -19.46
N PRO A 163 11.19 -15.92 -19.11
CA PRO A 163 10.70 -17.10 -19.80
C PRO A 163 9.16 -17.15 -19.84
N SER A 164 8.60 -17.76 -20.89
CA SER A 164 7.15 -17.86 -21.09
C SER A 164 6.43 -18.65 -19.99
N ASN A 165 7.13 -19.50 -19.25
CA ASN A 165 6.59 -20.24 -18.10
C ASN A 165 6.72 -19.47 -16.76
N TYR A 166 7.21 -18.23 -16.78
CA TYR A 166 7.37 -17.44 -15.57
C TYR A 166 6.02 -16.83 -15.16
N HIS A 167 5.52 -17.17 -13.97
CA HIS A 167 4.25 -16.65 -13.47
C HIS A 167 4.47 -15.74 -12.25
N ALA A 168 4.08 -14.46 -12.35
CA ALA A 168 4.29 -13.46 -11.30
C ALA A 168 3.78 -13.92 -9.91
N ARG A 169 2.59 -14.51 -9.82
CA ARG A 169 2.06 -15.02 -8.54
C ARG A 169 2.84 -16.20 -7.97
N TYR A 170 3.10 -17.23 -8.78
CA TYR A 170 3.62 -18.52 -8.28
C TYR A 170 5.14 -18.55 -8.11
N LYS A 171 5.88 -17.69 -8.85
CA LYS A 171 7.33 -17.53 -8.69
C LYS A 171 7.71 -16.55 -7.57
N ALA A 172 6.75 -15.78 -7.03
CA ALA A 172 7.02 -14.88 -5.93
C ALA A 172 7.32 -15.67 -4.66
N GLN A 173 8.50 -15.40 -4.08
CA GLN A 173 8.97 -16.05 -2.86
C GLN A 173 8.34 -15.41 -1.61
N GLU A 174 8.18 -14.09 -1.61
CA GLU A 174 7.67 -13.33 -0.48
C GLU A 174 6.90 -12.09 -0.93
N ARG A 175 5.94 -11.66 -0.11
CA ARG A 175 5.31 -10.35 -0.14
C ARG A 175 5.59 -9.62 1.16
N THR A 176 5.92 -8.34 1.06
CA THR A 176 6.06 -7.44 2.20
C THR A 176 4.98 -6.36 2.10
N TYR A 177 4.23 -6.19 3.18
CA TYR A 177 3.28 -5.10 3.35
C TYR A 177 3.77 -4.14 4.42
N PHE A 178 3.53 -2.85 4.19
CA PHE A 178 3.61 -1.82 5.21
C PHE A 178 2.21 -1.34 5.55
N TYR A 179 1.95 -1.11 6.83
CA TYR A 179 0.77 -0.40 7.28
C TYR A 179 1.18 0.87 8.03
N ARG A 180 0.70 2.02 7.59
CA ARG A 180 1.04 3.31 8.16
C ARG A 180 -0.04 3.83 9.10
N LEU A 181 0.35 4.09 10.35
CA LEU A 181 -0.49 4.70 11.39
C LEU A 181 0.06 6.07 11.78
N LEU A 182 -0.83 7.03 12.02
CA LEU A 182 -0.52 8.31 12.62
C LEU A 182 -1.29 8.46 13.92
N SER A 183 -0.60 8.64 15.04
CA SER A 183 -1.17 8.76 16.38
C SER A 183 -1.05 10.19 16.89
N GLY A 184 -2.13 10.72 17.47
CA GLY A 184 -2.16 12.04 18.11
C GLY A 184 -3.52 12.73 18.03
N SER A 185 -3.81 13.55 19.06
CA SER A 185 -5.12 14.16 19.30
C SER A 185 -5.57 15.17 18.25
N ASP A 186 -4.62 15.81 17.56
CA ASP A 186 -4.94 16.83 16.57
C ASP A 186 -5.59 16.20 15.33
N PRO A 187 -6.45 16.94 14.61
CA PRO A 187 -6.97 16.47 13.33
C PRO A 187 -5.85 16.10 12.36
N LEU A 188 -6.05 15.03 11.59
CA LEU A 188 -5.11 14.58 10.58
C LEU A 188 -4.75 15.71 9.60
N SER A 189 -3.46 15.81 9.24
CA SER A 189 -3.03 16.71 8.17
C SER A 189 -3.74 16.38 6.84
N ILE A 190 -4.14 17.42 6.09
CA ILE A 190 -4.70 17.23 4.74
C ILE A 190 -3.73 16.50 3.79
N LEU A 191 -2.42 16.59 4.08
CA LEU A 191 -1.35 15.91 3.35
C LEU A 191 -1.19 14.44 3.76
N GLU A 192 -2.04 13.92 4.63
CA GLU A 192 -2.03 12.52 5.06
C GLU A 192 -3.34 11.81 4.72
N LYS A 193 -4.30 12.57 4.18
CA LYS A 193 -5.57 12.04 3.71
C LYS A 193 -5.33 10.90 2.72
N ASP A 194 -6.04 9.79 2.96
CA ASP A 194 -6.00 8.61 2.12
C ASP A 194 -4.59 7.97 2.00
N ARG A 195 -3.73 8.11 3.03
CA ARG A 195 -2.36 7.55 3.07
C ARG A 195 -1.96 6.88 4.39
N CYS A 196 -2.86 6.85 5.37
CA CYS A 196 -2.62 6.26 6.69
C CYS A 196 -3.93 6.02 7.42
N TRP A 197 -3.86 5.29 8.53
CA TRP A 197 -4.89 5.32 9.55
C TRP A 197 -4.53 6.34 10.63
N HIS A 198 -5.38 7.36 10.80
CA HIS A 198 -5.29 8.28 11.94
C HIS A 198 -5.94 7.66 13.18
N VAL A 199 -5.20 7.65 14.28
CA VAL A 199 -5.61 7.19 15.61
C VAL A 199 -5.48 8.37 16.57
N PRO A 200 -6.58 8.95 17.06
CA PRO A 200 -6.53 10.08 18.00
C PRO A 200 -5.80 9.77 19.32
N GLU A 201 -5.86 8.52 19.76
CA GLU A 201 -5.25 8.03 21.00
C GLU A 201 -3.73 7.84 20.85
N GLU A 202 -3.01 8.00 21.96
CA GLU A 202 -1.60 7.59 22.06
C GLU A 202 -1.48 6.07 22.02
N LEU A 203 -0.47 5.58 21.30
CA LEU A 203 -0.24 4.14 21.13
C LEU A 203 0.94 3.66 21.99
N ASN A 204 0.71 2.61 22.77
CA ASN A 204 1.77 1.91 23.49
C ASN A 204 2.57 1.01 22.54
N LEU A 205 3.65 1.56 21.98
CA LEU A 205 4.52 0.86 21.03
C LEU A 205 5.05 -0.48 21.59
N ARG A 206 5.44 -0.52 22.87
CA ARG A 206 6.02 -1.72 23.48
C ARG A 206 5.03 -2.89 23.47
N PHE A 207 3.80 -2.68 23.90
CA PHE A 207 2.79 -3.74 23.91
C PHE A 207 2.39 -4.17 22.51
N MET A 208 2.32 -3.24 21.56
CA MET A 208 2.09 -3.60 20.15
C MET A 208 3.23 -4.48 19.59
N GLN A 209 4.49 -4.19 19.95
CA GLN A 209 5.64 -5.02 19.59
C GLN A 209 5.59 -6.40 20.25
N GLU A 210 5.20 -6.49 21.53
CA GLU A 210 5.00 -7.76 22.22
C GLU A 210 3.89 -8.60 21.55
N ALA A 211 2.77 -7.98 21.18
CA ALA A 211 1.70 -8.63 20.42
C ALA A 211 2.15 -9.09 19.02
N CYS A 212 3.02 -8.34 18.34
CA CYS A 212 3.60 -8.78 17.07
C CYS A 212 4.36 -10.10 17.22
N ARG A 213 5.14 -10.26 18.31
CA ARG A 213 5.94 -11.47 18.56
C ARG A 213 5.07 -12.72 18.70
N VAL A 214 3.87 -12.60 19.28
CA VAL A 214 2.91 -13.71 19.41
C VAL A 214 2.48 -14.23 18.03
N LEU A 215 2.31 -13.34 17.05
CA LEU A 215 1.77 -13.66 15.73
C LEU A 215 2.84 -14.09 14.72
N VAL A 216 4.13 -13.85 14.97
CA VAL A 216 5.23 -14.32 14.10
C VAL A 216 5.29 -15.85 14.13
N GLY A 217 5.60 -16.47 12.99
CA GLY A 217 5.68 -17.92 12.85
C GLY A 217 4.47 -18.54 12.14
N SER A 218 4.38 -19.87 12.21
CA SER A 218 3.37 -20.67 11.52
C SER A 218 2.17 -20.93 12.41
N HIS A 219 1.01 -20.39 12.03
CA HIS A 219 -0.22 -20.47 12.81
C HIS A 219 -1.44 -20.73 11.94
N ASP A 220 -2.52 -21.17 12.59
CA ASP A 220 -3.86 -21.11 12.02
C ASP A 220 -4.40 -19.69 12.19
N PHE A 221 -4.47 -18.95 11.09
CA PHE A 221 -4.93 -17.56 11.10
C PHE A 221 -6.44 -17.43 10.83
N SER A 222 -7.26 -18.43 11.17
CA SER A 222 -8.72 -18.37 11.01
C SER A 222 -9.35 -17.15 11.69
N SER A 223 -8.83 -16.73 12.84
CA SER A 223 -9.28 -15.50 13.52
C SER A 223 -8.85 -14.20 12.85
N PHE A 224 -7.94 -14.27 11.88
CA PHE A 224 -7.47 -13.15 11.06
C PHE A 224 -7.78 -13.41 9.58
N ARG A 225 -8.92 -14.06 9.30
CA ARG A 225 -9.37 -14.40 7.96
C ARG A 225 -10.78 -13.86 7.75
N ALA A 226 -10.97 -12.95 6.80
CA ALA A 226 -12.30 -12.43 6.52
C ALA A 226 -13.21 -13.46 5.84
N ALA A 227 -14.53 -13.28 6.05
CA ALA A 227 -15.56 -14.00 5.30
C ALA A 227 -15.37 -13.76 3.79
N GLY A 228 -15.50 -14.82 2.99
CA GLY A 228 -15.22 -14.78 1.55
C GLY A 228 -13.77 -15.11 1.16
N CYS A 229 -12.87 -15.36 2.12
CA CYS A 229 -11.54 -15.87 1.79
C CYS A 229 -11.63 -17.27 1.16
N GLN A 230 -11.07 -17.43 -0.04
CA GLN A 230 -11.17 -18.68 -0.82
C GLN A 230 -9.97 -19.62 -0.62
N ALA A 231 -8.99 -19.22 0.20
CA ALA A 231 -7.85 -20.08 0.53
C ALA A 231 -8.31 -21.40 1.16
N LYS A 232 -7.84 -22.53 0.60
CA LYS A 232 -8.19 -23.88 1.08
C LYS A 232 -7.77 -24.15 2.52
N SER A 233 -6.69 -23.51 2.98
CA SER A 233 -6.18 -23.64 4.34
C SER A 233 -5.94 -22.26 4.97
N PRO A 234 -6.33 -22.06 6.26
CA PRO A 234 -6.02 -20.87 7.03
C PRO A 234 -4.58 -20.88 7.59
N MET A 235 -3.83 -21.96 7.39
CA MET A 235 -2.43 -22.02 7.83
C MET A 235 -1.59 -21.04 7.02
N ARG A 236 -0.90 -20.12 7.70
CA ARG A 236 0.10 -19.22 7.12
C ARG A 236 1.30 -19.12 8.04
N SER A 237 2.42 -18.70 7.46
CA SER A 237 3.66 -18.43 8.19
C SER A 237 4.02 -16.97 7.99
N LEU A 238 4.04 -16.20 9.07
CA LEU A 238 4.57 -14.84 9.04
C LEU A 238 6.07 -14.89 9.30
N ASP A 239 6.87 -14.57 8.29
CA ASP A 239 8.33 -14.50 8.38
C ASP A 239 8.77 -13.26 9.17
N GLU A 240 7.94 -12.22 9.13
CA GLU A 240 8.14 -10.98 9.89
C GLU A 240 6.80 -10.33 10.21
N LEU A 241 6.67 -9.89 11.45
CA LEU A 241 5.67 -8.93 11.87
C LEU A 241 6.32 -8.03 12.93
N ASN A 242 6.41 -6.74 12.65
CA ASN A 242 6.92 -5.77 13.61
C ASN A 242 6.18 -4.44 13.46
N ILE A 243 6.34 -3.59 14.46
CA ILE A 243 5.91 -2.19 14.43
C ILE A 243 7.03 -1.31 14.97
N THR A 244 7.29 -0.23 14.26
CA THR A 244 8.33 0.74 14.60
C THR A 244 7.80 2.16 14.46
N GLU A 245 8.22 3.05 15.35
CA GLU A 245 8.07 4.49 15.13
C GLU A 245 9.08 4.95 14.09
N VAL A 246 8.62 5.79 13.16
CA VAL A 246 9.42 6.35 12.07
C VAL A 246 9.16 7.85 11.97
N PRO A 247 10.05 8.62 11.32
CA PRO A 247 9.75 10.01 10.99
C PRO A 247 8.51 10.12 10.09
N SER A 248 7.63 11.08 10.37
CA SER A 248 6.45 11.35 9.53
C SER A 248 6.88 11.83 8.15
N THR A 249 6.38 11.18 7.08
CA THR A 249 6.56 11.61 5.69
C THR A 249 5.43 12.53 5.22
N PRO A 250 5.70 13.64 4.52
CA PRO A 250 7.02 14.09 4.07
C PRO A 250 7.87 14.57 5.26
N TYR A 251 9.11 14.06 5.33
CA TYR A 251 10.03 14.41 6.41
C TYR A 251 10.84 15.63 5.99
N PHE A 252 10.55 16.77 6.63
CA PHE A 252 11.31 18.00 6.46
C PHE A 252 12.13 18.23 7.75
N PRO A 253 13.44 17.90 7.76
CA PRO A 253 14.26 18.04 8.95
C PRO A 253 14.33 19.50 9.38
N SER A 254 14.33 19.76 10.69
CA SER A 254 14.49 21.12 11.23
C SER A 254 15.87 21.70 10.90
N ILE A 255 16.04 23.02 11.04
CA ILE A 255 17.37 23.66 10.87
C ILE A 255 18.38 23.00 11.81
N THR A 256 18.00 22.80 13.08
CA THR A 256 18.86 22.16 14.09
C THR A 256 19.22 20.72 13.72
N GLU A 257 18.25 19.93 13.26
CA GLU A 257 18.48 18.55 12.78
C GLU A 257 19.47 18.53 11.60
N ARG A 258 19.34 19.47 10.65
CA ARG A 258 20.27 19.60 9.51
C ARG A 258 21.68 20.03 9.96
N THR A 259 21.78 20.93 10.93
CA THR A 259 23.08 21.38 11.45
C THR A 259 23.79 20.25 12.20
N LEU A 260 23.06 19.48 13.02
CA LEU A 260 23.62 18.32 13.73
C LEU A 260 24.06 17.21 12.79
N SER A 261 23.30 16.94 11.71
CA SER A 261 23.72 15.97 10.70
C SER A 261 24.97 16.39 9.93
N ASN A 262 25.14 17.69 9.67
CA ASN A 262 26.31 18.23 8.96
C ASN A 262 27.58 18.25 9.84
N LEU A 263 27.44 18.28 11.17
CA LEU A 263 28.57 18.18 12.09
C LEU A 263 29.05 16.74 12.28
N ASN A 264 28.16 15.75 12.17
CA ASN A 264 28.48 14.33 12.34
C ASN A 264 28.92 13.61 11.06
N ASN A 265 28.60 14.15 9.88
CA ASN A 265 29.15 13.69 8.61
C ASN A 265 30.08 14.77 8.05
N GLY A 266 31.39 14.59 8.19
CA GLY A 266 32.37 15.36 7.43
C GLY A 266 32.06 15.21 5.94
N ASP A 267 31.66 16.31 5.31
CA ASP A 267 31.25 16.33 3.91
C ASP A 267 32.44 16.01 2.96
N PRO A 268 32.37 14.98 2.11
CA PRO A 268 33.37 14.75 1.06
C PRO A 268 33.24 15.73 -0.12
N LEU A 269 32.21 16.58 -0.14
CA LEU A 269 31.91 17.55 -1.21
C LEU A 269 32.08 19.00 -0.75
N ALA A 270 33.03 19.28 0.14
CA ALA A 270 33.52 20.62 0.37
C ALA A 270 34.19 21.16 -0.91
N CYS A 271 33.39 21.73 -1.81
CA CYS A 271 33.88 22.60 -2.88
C CYS A 271 34.51 23.82 -2.22
N SER A 272 35.83 23.76 -2.12
CA SER A 272 36.72 24.89 -1.84
C SER A 272 36.29 26.10 -2.67
N ASN A 273 35.71 27.10 -2.01
CA ASN A 273 35.70 28.47 -2.47
C ASN A 273 36.02 29.38 -1.29
N GLN A 274 37.32 29.63 -1.09
CA GLN A 274 37.82 30.91 -0.61
C GLN A 274 38.26 31.69 -1.86
N PRO A 275 38.03 33.01 -1.94
CA PRO A 275 38.72 33.94 -1.06
C PRO A 275 37.96 35.20 -0.56
N LYS A 276 38.32 35.57 0.68
CA LYS A 276 38.66 36.91 1.24
C LYS A 276 37.61 38.00 1.52
N SER A 277 37.60 38.39 2.83
CA SER A 277 37.46 39.74 3.44
C SER A 277 36.08 40.40 3.29
N GLU A 278 35.35 40.77 4.35
CA GLU A 278 35.75 41.76 5.37
C GLU A 278 35.10 41.53 6.75
N THR A 279 35.77 42.08 7.74
CA THR A 279 35.53 42.13 9.18
C THR A 279 34.23 42.87 9.55
N ALA A 280 33.36 42.24 10.34
CA ALA A 280 32.54 42.94 11.34
C ALA A 280 32.16 41.95 12.44
N GLY A 281 32.72 42.16 13.63
CA GLY A 281 32.48 41.32 14.79
C GLY A 281 31.05 41.45 15.29
N VAL A 282 30.45 40.30 15.62
CA VAL A 282 29.39 40.22 16.63
C VAL A 282 29.71 39.04 17.53
N THR A 283 30.35 39.33 18.65
CA THR A 283 30.29 38.53 19.85
C THR A 283 28.85 38.48 20.35
N THR A 284 28.24 37.31 20.40
CA THR A 284 27.11 37.04 21.29
C THR A 284 27.22 35.64 21.86
N ASN A 285 27.76 35.60 23.08
CA ASN A 285 27.37 34.79 24.23
C ASN A 285 26.75 33.41 23.95
N VAL A 286 27.48 32.39 24.43
CA VAL A 286 26.91 31.15 24.94
C VAL A 286 26.00 31.51 26.11
N GLY A 287 24.75 31.82 25.81
CA GLY A 287 23.68 31.93 26.77
C GLY A 287 23.04 30.56 26.94
N GLU A 288 23.07 30.05 28.16
CA GLU A 288 22.19 28.98 28.63
C GLU A 288 20.78 29.22 28.12
N VAL A 289 20.27 28.34 27.26
CA VAL A 289 18.83 28.27 26.99
C VAL A 289 18.25 27.32 28.02
N GLU A 290 18.08 27.86 29.22
CA GLU A 290 17.08 27.37 30.15
C GLU A 290 15.70 27.39 29.45
N GLY A 291 15.05 26.23 29.43
CA GLY A 291 13.59 26.10 29.42
C GLY A 291 12.81 27.02 28.50
N SER A 292 13.06 27.00 27.18
CA SER A 292 12.03 27.47 26.25
C SER A 292 10.91 26.45 26.23
N THR A 293 9.81 26.74 26.92
CA THR A 293 8.49 26.26 26.52
C THR A 293 8.43 26.27 24.99
N GLU A 294 8.29 25.10 24.35
CA GLU A 294 8.02 24.98 22.91
C GLU A 294 6.62 25.58 22.65
N GLY A 295 6.55 26.90 22.77
CA GLY A 295 5.36 27.70 22.60
C GLY A 295 5.03 27.73 21.12
N ASP A 296 3.99 26.97 20.78
CA ASP A 296 3.01 27.18 19.72
C ASP A 296 3.29 28.37 18.78
N SER A 297 4.34 28.25 17.96
CA SER A 297 4.66 29.28 16.97
C SER A 297 3.56 29.25 15.90
N PHE A 298 3.03 30.42 15.54
CA PHE A 298 1.96 30.56 14.55
C PHE A 298 2.21 29.70 13.29
N GLY A 299 1.22 28.89 12.92
CA GLY A 299 1.25 28.03 11.73
C GLY A 299 1.92 26.66 11.91
N ARG A 300 2.38 26.29 13.12
CA ARG A 300 2.84 24.92 13.40
C ARG A 300 1.68 24.03 13.82
N ARG A 301 1.62 22.82 13.25
CA ARG A 301 0.75 21.74 13.74
C ARG A 301 1.53 20.92 14.77
N ARG A 302 0.84 20.37 15.78
CA ARG A 302 1.46 19.32 16.60
C ARG A 302 1.75 18.12 15.71
N ARG A 303 2.90 17.50 15.93
CA ARG A 303 3.32 16.36 15.12
C ARG A 303 2.60 15.11 15.61
N HIS A 304 1.92 14.43 14.71
CA HIS A 304 1.51 13.05 14.94
C HIS A 304 2.74 12.15 14.98
N ARG A 305 2.71 11.16 15.87
CA ARG A 305 3.69 10.08 15.88
C ARG A 305 3.38 9.12 14.76
N CYS A 306 4.38 8.76 13.96
CA CYS A 306 4.18 7.89 12.82
C CYS A 306 4.70 6.50 13.11
N TYR A 307 3.85 5.49 12.94
CA TYR A 307 4.21 4.10 13.09
C TYR A 307 4.03 3.35 11.78
N VAL A 308 4.94 2.43 11.52
CA VAL A 308 4.85 1.51 10.39
C VAL A 308 4.84 0.09 10.94
N VAL A 309 3.80 -0.66 10.60
CA VAL A 309 3.76 -2.11 10.77
C VAL A 309 4.34 -2.75 9.53
N THR A 310 5.36 -3.60 9.67
CA THR A 310 5.88 -4.43 8.57
C THR A 310 5.37 -5.84 8.73
N ALA A 311 4.75 -6.38 7.68
CA ALA A 311 4.32 -7.78 7.62
C ALA A 311 4.92 -8.45 6.38
N ARG A 312 5.69 -9.52 6.58
CA ARG A 312 6.31 -10.30 5.49
C ARG A 312 5.93 -11.76 5.58
N SER A 313 5.55 -12.33 4.45
CA SER A 313 5.20 -13.74 4.32
C SER A 313 5.29 -14.18 2.87
N ARG A 314 5.40 -15.48 2.61
CA ARG A 314 5.14 -16.07 1.29
C ARG A 314 3.76 -15.69 0.74
N GLY A 315 2.74 -15.56 1.60
CA GLY A 315 1.40 -15.15 1.19
C GLY A 315 0.45 -14.93 2.36
N PHE A 316 -0.56 -14.10 2.16
CA PHE A 316 -1.52 -13.72 3.20
C PHE A 316 -2.93 -14.24 2.86
N LEU A 317 -3.76 -14.40 3.89
CA LEU A 317 -5.20 -14.63 3.73
C LEU A 317 -5.91 -13.31 3.41
N TYR A 318 -7.15 -13.42 2.94
CA TYR A 318 -7.98 -12.26 2.64
C TYR A 318 -8.19 -11.41 3.91
N HIS A 319 -7.86 -10.12 3.79
CA HIS A 319 -7.84 -9.11 4.87
C HIS A 319 -6.88 -9.36 6.05
N GLN A 320 -6.03 -10.40 6.02
CA GLN A 320 -5.24 -10.83 7.17
C GLN A 320 -4.42 -9.70 7.80
N VAL A 321 -3.66 -8.96 6.98
CA VAL A 321 -2.80 -7.88 7.47
C VAL A 321 -3.62 -6.78 8.16
N ARG A 322 -4.78 -6.42 7.60
CA ARG A 322 -5.64 -5.35 8.15
C ARG A 322 -6.35 -5.78 9.44
N LEU A 323 -6.69 -7.06 9.57
CA LEU A 323 -7.24 -7.62 10.80
C LEU A 323 -6.17 -7.68 11.91
N ILE A 324 -4.94 -8.09 11.58
CA ILE A 324 -3.81 -8.05 12.50
C ILE A 324 -3.55 -6.61 12.97
N VAL A 325 -3.46 -5.66 12.04
CA VAL A 325 -3.25 -4.24 12.40
C VAL A 325 -4.37 -3.68 13.28
N GLY A 326 -5.62 -4.08 13.03
CA GLY A 326 -6.76 -3.72 13.89
C GLY A 326 -6.56 -4.20 15.33
N ALA A 327 -6.16 -5.47 15.52
CA ALA A 327 -5.83 -6.00 16.84
C ALA A 327 -4.63 -5.28 17.48
N LEU A 328 -3.57 -4.99 16.70
CA LEU A 328 -2.42 -4.23 17.20
C LEU A 328 -2.83 -2.82 17.66
N LYS A 329 -3.71 -2.11 16.93
CA LYS A 329 -4.25 -0.82 17.38
C LYS A 329 -4.94 -0.96 18.74
N CYS A 330 -5.80 -1.96 18.91
CA CYS A 330 -6.49 -2.20 20.18
C CYS A 330 -5.51 -2.52 21.33
N VAL A 331 -4.40 -3.22 21.05
CA VAL A 331 -3.33 -3.41 22.04
C VAL A 331 -2.65 -2.08 22.38
N GLY A 332 -2.35 -1.27 21.36
CA GLY A 332 -1.72 0.04 21.53
C GLY A 332 -2.58 1.02 22.34
N THR A 333 -3.91 0.96 22.21
CA THR A 333 -4.85 1.78 22.99
C THR A 333 -5.22 1.19 24.36
N GLY A 334 -4.75 -0.03 24.67
CA GLY A 334 -5.07 -0.74 25.91
C GLY A 334 -6.45 -1.40 25.94
N GLU A 335 -7.18 -1.43 24.83
CA GLU A 335 -8.45 -2.17 24.68
C GLU A 335 -8.24 -3.68 24.67
N LEU A 336 -7.05 -4.14 24.27
CA LEU A 336 -6.62 -5.54 24.34
C LEU A 336 -5.27 -5.64 25.05
N THR A 337 -5.06 -6.75 25.74
CA THR A 337 -3.75 -7.16 26.25
C THR A 337 -3.01 -8.02 25.23
N VAL A 338 -1.72 -8.25 25.46
CA VAL A 338 -0.94 -9.21 24.63
C VAL A 338 -1.50 -10.63 24.75
N SER A 339 -1.96 -11.03 25.94
CA SER A 339 -2.60 -12.33 26.16
C SER A 339 -3.94 -12.45 25.42
N ASP A 340 -4.67 -11.35 25.23
CA ASP A 340 -5.87 -11.36 24.37
C ASP A 340 -5.55 -11.73 22.93
N VAL A 341 -4.41 -11.26 22.39
CA VAL A 341 -3.99 -11.58 21.02
C VAL A 341 -3.70 -13.08 20.88
N GLU A 342 -3.05 -13.68 21.87
CA GLU A 342 -2.83 -15.13 21.94
C GLU A 342 -4.16 -15.89 21.98
N ARG A 343 -5.09 -15.49 22.86
CA ARG A 343 -6.44 -16.08 22.92
C ARG A 343 -7.21 -15.96 21.61
N ILE A 344 -7.13 -14.81 20.94
CA ILE A 344 -7.77 -14.59 19.63
C ILE A 344 -7.18 -15.55 18.59
N LEU A 345 -5.85 -15.68 18.54
CA LEU A 345 -5.18 -16.60 17.61
C LEU A 345 -5.59 -18.06 17.87
N GLU A 346 -5.59 -18.49 19.13
CA GLU A 346 -5.96 -19.84 19.55
C GLU A 346 -7.44 -20.17 19.33
N ALA A 347 -8.32 -19.18 19.38
CA ALA A 347 -9.75 -19.36 19.15
C ALA A 347 -10.05 -19.89 17.75
N LYS A 348 -9.23 -19.58 16.75
CA LYS A 348 -9.38 -20.02 15.35
C LYS A 348 -10.79 -19.81 14.78
N THR A 349 -11.42 -18.69 15.12
CA THR A 349 -12.79 -18.35 14.67
C THR A 349 -12.85 -17.02 13.95
N VAL A 350 -13.51 -16.99 12.79
CA VAL A 350 -13.63 -15.80 11.92
C VAL A 350 -14.26 -14.60 12.64
N SER A 351 -15.11 -14.82 13.65
CA SER A 351 -15.81 -13.78 14.41
C SER A 351 -14.98 -13.14 15.53
N ALA A 352 -13.79 -13.67 15.87
CA ALA A 352 -12.99 -13.18 17.00
C ALA A 352 -12.22 -11.88 16.68
N ALA A 353 -12.17 -11.47 15.40
CA ALA A 353 -11.39 -10.31 14.99
C ALA A 353 -12.05 -8.98 15.39
N LYS A 354 -11.23 -8.07 15.92
CA LYS A 354 -11.56 -6.66 16.18
C LYS A 354 -11.76 -5.87 14.87
N PRO A 355 -12.21 -4.59 14.92
CA PRO A 355 -12.45 -3.79 13.72
C PRO A 355 -11.24 -3.80 12.79
N MET A 356 -11.49 -4.13 11.53
CA MET A 356 -10.47 -4.21 10.49
C MET A 356 -9.91 -2.83 10.19
N ALA A 357 -8.58 -2.72 10.10
CA ALA A 357 -7.92 -1.47 9.78
C ALA A 357 -8.33 -0.94 8.38
N PRO A 358 -8.43 0.38 8.17
CA PRO A 358 -8.73 0.97 6.86
C PRO A 358 -7.77 0.54 5.75
N ALA A 359 -8.23 0.47 4.50
CA ALA A 359 -7.41 0.04 3.37
C ALA A 359 -6.33 1.07 2.98
N SER A 360 -6.62 2.37 3.12
CA SER A 360 -5.73 3.48 2.76
C SER A 360 -4.47 3.59 3.60
N GLY A 361 -4.37 2.85 4.71
CA GLY A 361 -3.12 2.72 5.47
C GLY A 361 -2.21 1.61 4.97
N LEU A 362 -2.70 0.69 4.13
CA LEU A 362 -1.98 -0.50 3.70
C LEU A 362 -1.29 -0.29 2.35
N TYR A 363 -0.03 -0.71 2.27
CA TYR A 363 0.83 -0.65 1.10
C TYR A 363 1.43 -2.02 0.82
N LEU A 364 1.23 -2.57 -0.38
CA LEU A 364 2.08 -3.65 -0.87
C LEU A 364 3.45 -3.04 -1.21
N ALA A 365 4.43 -3.29 -0.35
CA ALA A 365 5.73 -2.64 -0.41
C ALA A 365 6.66 -3.31 -1.42
N ARG A 366 6.72 -4.65 -1.40
CA ARG A 366 7.66 -5.41 -2.23
C ARG A 366 7.17 -6.83 -2.48
N VAL A 367 7.46 -7.34 -3.66
CA VAL A 367 7.35 -8.76 -4.00
C VAL A 367 8.74 -9.29 -4.38
N ARG A 368 9.23 -10.29 -3.63
CA ARG A 368 10.56 -10.87 -3.85
C ARG A 368 10.49 -12.03 -4.84
N TYR A 369 11.43 -12.04 -5.78
CA TYR A 369 11.66 -13.12 -6.73
C TYR A 369 13.12 -13.53 -6.68
N GLU A 370 13.39 -14.75 -7.10
CA GLU A 370 14.73 -15.22 -7.48
C GLU A 370 14.77 -15.25 -9.00
N PHE A 371 15.65 -14.44 -9.58
CA PHE A 371 15.90 -14.46 -11.01
C PHE A 371 17.07 -15.41 -11.29
N PRO A 372 17.00 -16.21 -12.37
CA PRO A 372 18.09 -17.08 -12.78
C PRO A 372 19.33 -16.30 -13.21
#